data_AF-A0A938CZL4-F1
#
_entry.id   AF-A0A938CZL4-F1
#
_cell.length_a   1.000
_cell.length_b   1.000
_cell.length_c   1.000
_cell.angle_alpha   90.00
_cell.angle_beta   90.00
_cell.angle_gamma   90.00
#
_symmetry.space_group_name_H-M   'P 1'
#
loop_
_entity.id
_entity.type
_entity.pdbx_description
1 polymer ?
#
loop_
_entity_poly.entity_id
_entity_poly.type
_entity_poly.pdbx_seq_one_letter_code
_entity_poly.pdbx_strand_id
1 'polypeptide(L)'
;MRTLPLLSAVLFALPAFAQDLATGEAIKAAVSGNTIQGSMTSSGPYAEFYAEDGTIKGDGYTAAWSIDGDTMCFTYEGAEPDCWGVRINADQVVWIKDGAEGGTGTIVAGNPNDF
;
A
#
# COMPACT_ATOMS: atom_id res chain seq x y z
N MET A 1 -23.17 55.27 -10.77
CA MET A 1 -22.76 53.98 -11.38
C MET A 1 -21.25 53.95 -11.38
N ARG A 2 -20.49 53.01 -10.80
CA ARG A 2 -20.68 51.65 -10.29
C ARG A 2 -19.58 51.44 -9.23
N THR A 3 -19.92 51.03 -8.02
CA THR A 3 -18.95 50.51 -7.04
C THR A 3 -18.77 49.02 -7.29
N LEU A 4 -17.57 48.60 -7.70
CA LEU A 4 -17.22 47.19 -7.92
C LEU A 4 -16.71 46.61 -6.58
N PRO A 5 -17.31 45.54 -6.02
CA PRO A 5 -16.78 44.93 -4.81
C PRO A 5 -15.61 44.01 -5.20
N LEU A 6 -14.44 44.24 -4.59
CA LEU A 6 -13.34 43.28 -4.59
C LEU A 6 -13.77 42.06 -3.77
N LEU A 7 -14.05 40.94 -4.44
CA LEU A 7 -14.17 39.64 -3.78
C LEU A 7 -12.77 39.09 -3.54
N SER A 8 -12.24 39.25 -2.32
CA SER A 8 -11.01 38.59 -1.89
C SER A 8 -11.29 37.11 -1.64
N ALA A 9 -10.89 36.25 -2.58
CA ALA A 9 -10.90 34.80 -2.40
C ALA A 9 -9.77 34.40 -1.44
N VAL A 10 -10.12 34.05 -0.20
CA VAL A 10 -9.18 33.44 0.75
C VAL A 10 -9.08 31.95 0.40
N LEU A 11 -7.98 31.56 -0.26
CA LEU A 11 -7.61 30.15 -0.37
C LEU A 11 -7.11 29.67 1.01
N PHE A 12 -7.93 28.87 1.69
CA PHE A 12 -7.46 28.07 2.82
C PHE A 12 -6.61 26.92 2.27
N ALA A 13 -5.29 27.04 2.36
CA ALA A 13 -4.40 25.91 2.19
C ALA A 13 -4.56 25.00 3.41
N LEU A 14 -5.25 23.87 3.24
CA LEU A 14 -5.30 22.83 4.28
C LEU A 14 -3.89 22.24 4.43
N PRO A 15 -3.41 22.01 5.66
CA PRO A 15 -2.16 21.29 5.88
C PRO A 15 -2.31 19.87 5.31
N ALA A 16 -1.44 19.52 4.37
CA ALA A 16 -1.28 18.14 3.94
C ALA A 16 -0.56 17.40 5.07
N PHE A 17 -1.32 16.73 5.93
CA PHE A 17 -0.75 15.78 6.88
C PHE A 17 -0.23 14.59 6.07
N ALA A 18 1.10 14.47 5.96
CA ALA A 18 1.72 13.24 5.49
C ALA A 18 1.26 12.13 6.44
N GLN A 19 0.53 11.14 5.93
CA GLN A 19 0.12 10.01 6.78
C GLN A 19 1.36 9.25 7.25
N ASP A 20 1.41 8.97 8.55
CA ASP A 20 2.47 8.17 9.15
C ASP A 20 2.49 6.75 8.59
N LEU A 21 3.66 6.11 8.66
CA LEU A 21 3.80 4.70 8.30
C LEU A 21 3.11 3.83 9.35
N ALA A 22 2.51 2.73 8.89
CA ALA A 22 1.92 1.72 9.73
C ALA A 22 3.01 0.94 10.49
N THR A 23 2.66 0.46 11.68
CA THR A 23 3.53 -0.45 12.45
C THR A 23 3.53 -1.84 11.83
N GLY A 24 4.55 -2.65 12.13
CA GLY A 24 4.63 -4.04 11.65
C GLY A 24 3.43 -4.89 12.05
N GLU A 25 2.90 -4.68 13.26
CA GLU A 25 1.68 -5.36 13.73
C GLU A 25 0.45 -4.95 12.91
N ALA A 26 0.30 -3.65 12.60
CA ALA A 26 -0.80 -3.16 11.78
C ALA A 26 -0.71 -3.67 10.34
N ILE A 27 0.50 -3.72 9.78
CA ILE A 27 0.75 -4.30 8.45
C ILE A 27 0.37 -5.79 8.47
N LYS A 28 0.88 -6.57 9.42
CA LYS A 28 0.57 -8.00 9.53
C LYS A 28 -0.92 -8.24 9.60
N ALA A 29 -1.63 -7.49 10.46
CA ALA A 29 -3.08 -7.63 10.62
C ALA A 29 -3.87 -7.27 9.35
N ALA A 30 -3.36 -6.33 8.55
CA ALA A 30 -4.00 -5.91 7.32
C ALA A 30 -3.79 -6.90 6.17
N VAL A 31 -2.57 -7.45 6.03
CA VAL A 31 -2.21 -8.28 4.86
C VAL A 31 -2.46 -9.77 5.08
N SER A 32 -2.22 -10.29 6.29
CA SER A 32 -2.27 -11.73 6.57
C SER A 32 -3.66 -12.30 6.33
N GLY A 33 -3.75 -13.30 5.44
CA GLY A 33 -5.01 -13.94 5.08
C GLY A 33 -5.88 -13.15 4.09
N ASN A 34 -5.34 -12.09 3.48
CA ASN A 34 -6.06 -11.23 2.54
C ASN A 34 -5.35 -11.14 1.19
N THR A 35 -6.10 -10.72 0.17
CA THR A 35 -5.56 -10.33 -1.13
C THR A 35 -5.35 -8.83 -1.18
N ILE A 36 -4.24 -8.38 -1.77
CA ILE A 36 -4.07 -6.98 -2.16
C ILE A 36 -4.03 -6.91 -3.67
N GLN A 37 -4.87 -6.04 -4.22
CA GLN A 37 -4.94 -5.79 -5.65
C GLN A 37 -4.82 -4.30 -5.93
N GLY A 38 -4.01 -3.94 -6.91
CA GLY A 38 -3.67 -2.54 -7.16
C GLY A 38 -2.70 -2.37 -8.30
N SER A 39 -1.84 -1.37 -8.20
CA SER A 39 -0.81 -1.10 -9.20
C SER A 39 0.46 -0.58 -8.56
N MET A 40 1.59 -1.13 -8.98
CA MET A 40 2.90 -0.56 -8.74
C MET A 40 3.22 0.47 -9.82
N THR A 41 3.95 1.51 -9.46
CA THR A 41 4.41 2.56 -10.38
C THR A 41 5.38 1.99 -11.43
N SER A 42 6.17 0.97 -11.08
CA SER A 42 7.21 0.38 -11.93
C SER A 42 6.73 -0.79 -12.79
N SER A 43 5.80 -1.61 -12.30
CA SER A 43 5.39 -2.87 -12.96
C SER A 43 3.91 -2.93 -13.35
N GLY A 44 3.10 -1.93 -13.00
CA GLY A 44 1.69 -1.89 -13.36
C GLY A 44 0.80 -2.71 -12.42
N PRO A 45 -0.36 -3.20 -12.90
CA PRO A 45 -1.36 -3.82 -12.05
C PRO A 45 -0.88 -5.16 -11.47
N TYR A 46 -1.30 -5.45 -10.25
CA TYR A 46 -1.02 -6.71 -9.57
C TYR A 46 -2.21 -7.14 -8.70
N ALA A 47 -2.27 -8.43 -8.39
CA ALA A 47 -3.16 -9.00 -7.40
C ALA A 47 -2.48 -10.20 -6.75
N GLU A 48 -2.38 -10.18 -5.42
CA GLU A 48 -1.61 -11.15 -4.65
C GLU A 48 -2.33 -11.53 -3.36
N PHE A 49 -2.46 -12.82 -3.07
CA PHE A 49 -2.92 -13.34 -1.79
C PHE A 49 -1.75 -13.57 -0.84
N TYR A 50 -1.81 -12.98 0.35
CA TYR A 50 -0.79 -13.10 1.39
C TYR A 50 -1.25 -14.12 2.43
N ALA A 51 -0.84 -15.37 2.28
CA ALA A 51 -1.18 -16.45 3.18
C ALA A 51 -0.54 -16.27 4.57
N GLU A 52 -1.21 -16.72 5.62
CA GLU A 52 -0.75 -16.57 7.02
C GLU A 52 0.57 -17.27 7.33
N ASP A 53 0.97 -18.24 6.49
CA ASP A 53 2.23 -18.97 6.60
C ASP A 53 3.44 -18.21 6.02
N GLY A 54 3.24 -16.99 5.51
CA GLY A 54 4.28 -16.18 4.88
C GLY A 54 4.40 -16.40 3.38
N THR A 55 3.51 -17.16 2.74
CA THR A 55 3.51 -17.35 1.28
C THR A 55 2.68 -16.27 0.58
N ILE A 56 3.18 -15.76 -0.53
CA ILE A 56 2.41 -14.97 -1.50
C ILE A 56 1.98 -15.89 -2.63
N LYS A 57 0.72 -15.80 -3.05
CA LYS A 57 0.20 -16.44 -4.26
C LYS A 57 -0.32 -15.38 -5.20
N GLY A 58 0.23 -15.32 -6.41
CA GLY A 58 -0.25 -14.48 -7.48
C GLY A 58 -0.62 -15.30 -8.71
N ASP A 59 -0.89 -14.63 -9.83
CA ASP A 59 -1.27 -15.29 -11.08
C ASP A 59 -0.10 -16.12 -11.66
N GLY A 60 -0.09 -17.41 -11.34
CA GLY A 60 0.90 -18.38 -11.84
C GLY A 60 2.26 -18.33 -11.15
N TYR A 61 2.39 -17.66 -9.99
CA TYR A 61 3.64 -17.61 -9.23
C TYR A 61 3.41 -17.66 -7.71
N THR A 62 4.48 -18.04 -7.01
CA THR A 62 4.57 -17.92 -5.55
C THR A 62 5.79 -17.08 -5.16
N ALA A 63 5.68 -16.41 -4.03
CA ALA A 63 6.76 -15.69 -3.40
C ALA A 63 6.62 -15.81 -1.87
N ALA A 64 7.51 -15.18 -1.11
CA ALA A 64 7.40 -15.10 0.34
C ALA A 64 7.21 -13.66 0.81
N TRP A 65 6.50 -13.49 1.92
CA TRP A 65 6.40 -12.23 2.62
C TRP A 65 6.75 -12.39 4.10
N SER A 66 7.25 -11.31 4.68
CA SER A 66 7.50 -11.21 6.11
C SER A 66 7.35 -9.77 6.59
N ILE A 67 7.30 -9.60 7.91
CA ILE A 67 7.40 -8.29 8.56
C ILE A 67 8.78 -8.21 9.22
N ASP A 68 9.54 -7.18 8.89
CA ASP A 68 10.80 -6.82 9.57
C ASP A 68 10.67 -5.42 10.17
N GLY A 69 10.66 -5.34 11.50
CA GLY A 69 10.29 -4.12 12.22
C GLY A 69 8.92 -3.59 11.80
N ASP A 70 8.90 -2.37 11.25
CA ASP A 70 7.70 -1.69 10.73
C ASP A 70 7.62 -1.72 9.20
N THR A 71 8.22 -2.73 8.56
CA THR A 71 8.23 -2.87 7.10
C THR A 71 7.69 -4.21 6.63
N MET A 72 7.07 -4.19 5.45
CA MET A 72 6.66 -5.37 4.70
C MET A 72 7.79 -5.77 3.76
N CYS A 73 8.31 -6.99 3.87
CA CYS A 73 9.37 -7.49 3.01
C CYS A 73 8.83 -8.56 2.06
N PHE A 74 9.16 -8.43 0.78
CA PHE A 74 8.79 -9.40 -0.25
C PHE A 74 10.05 -10.10 -0.76
N THR A 75 10.00 -11.42 -0.87
CA THR A 75 11.08 -12.23 -1.43
C THR A 75 10.53 -13.04 -2.59
N TYR A 76 10.72 -12.52 -3.79
CA TYR A 76 10.39 -13.22 -5.03
C TYR A 76 11.50 -14.22 -5.37
N GLU A 77 11.19 -15.22 -6.21
CA GLU A 77 12.13 -16.30 -6.53
C GLU A 77 13.49 -15.77 -7.03
N GLY A 78 14.57 -16.22 -6.37
CA GLY A 78 15.94 -15.85 -6.73
C GLY A 78 16.34 -14.41 -6.40
N ALA A 79 15.50 -13.65 -5.70
CA ALA A 79 15.78 -12.30 -5.25
C ALA A 79 16.08 -12.22 -3.74
N GLU A 80 16.85 -11.21 -3.35
CA GLU A 80 16.98 -10.81 -1.94
C GLU A 80 15.67 -10.14 -1.46
N PRO A 81 15.39 -10.17 -0.14
CA PRO A 81 14.21 -9.50 0.41
C PRO A 81 14.19 -8.00 0.10
N ASP A 82 13.06 -7.53 -0.42
CA ASP A 82 12.82 -6.11 -0.70
C ASP A 82 11.77 -5.56 0.28
N CYS A 83 12.21 -4.69 1.20
CA CYS A 83 11.39 -4.19 2.30
C CYS A 83 10.83 -2.78 2.06
N TRP A 84 9.56 -2.61 2.41
CA TRP A 84 8.74 -1.43 2.10
C TRP A 84 8.03 -0.94 3.35
N GLY A 85 8.02 0.39 3.53
CA GLY A 85 7.07 1.01 4.45
C GLY A 85 5.65 0.92 3.87
N VAL A 86 4.64 0.98 4.74
CA VAL A 86 3.25 0.91 4.30
C VAL A 86 2.46 2.02 4.96
N ARG A 87 1.66 2.76 4.19
CA ARG A 87 0.56 3.56 4.75
C ARG A 87 -0.72 2.77 4.60
N ILE A 88 -1.52 2.73 5.66
CA ILE A 88 -2.80 2.02 5.68
C ILE A 88 -3.90 3.01 6.03
N ASN A 89 -4.95 3.04 5.20
CA ASN A 89 -6.17 3.81 5.46
C ASN A 89 -7.38 2.96 5.09
N ALA A 90 -8.10 2.47 6.10
CA ALA A 90 -9.19 1.52 5.93
C ALA A 90 -8.74 0.29 5.11
N ASP A 91 -9.30 0.12 3.92
CA ASP A 91 -8.99 -0.96 2.99
C ASP A 91 -7.91 -0.59 1.95
N GLN A 92 -7.27 0.58 2.07
CA GLN A 92 -6.24 1.02 1.14
C GLN A 92 -4.84 0.88 1.76
N VAL A 93 -3.91 0.40 0.94
CA VAL A 93 -2.48 0.40 1.21
C VAL A 93 -1.75 1.28 0.19
N VAL A 94 -0.70 1.96 0.65
CA VAL A 94 0.29 2.61 -0.20
C VAL A 94 1.66 2.09 0.17
N TRP A 95 2.38 1.54 -0.81
CA TRP A 95 3.74 1.04 -0.64
C TRP A 95 4.73 2.18 -0.73
N ILE A 96 5.55 2.33 0.30
CA ILE A 96 6.52 3.42 0.44
C ILE A 96 7.94 2.85 0.38
N LYS A 97 8.75 3.35 -0.55
CA LYS A 97 10.18 3.05 -0.66
C LYS A 97 10.96 4.35 -0.69
N ASP A 98 11.99 4.44 0.15
CA ASP A 98 12.88 5.60 0.22
C ASP A 98 12.13 6.95 0.36
N GLY A 99 10.99 6.91 1.06
CA GLY A 99 10.12 8.07 1.28
C GLY A 99 9.16 8.43 0.14
N ALA A 100 9.14 7.67 -0.96
CA ALA A 100 8.28 7.87 -2.11
C ALA A 100 7.23 6.75 -2.26
N GLU A 101 6.09 7.09 -2.85
CA GLU A 101 5.04 6.12 -3.18
C GLU A 101 5.45 5.29 -4.40
N GLY A 102 5.60 3.98 -4.22
CA GLY A 102 5.94 3.05 -5.30
C GLY A 102 4.76 2.20 -5.78
N GLY A 103 3.62 2.26 -5.09
CA GLY A 103 2.40 1.60 -5.53
C GLY A 103 1.24 1.77 -4.56
N THR A 104 0.07 1.35 -4.99
CA THR A 104 -1.17 1.36 -4.21
C THR A 104 -1.87 0.02 -4.31
N GLY A 105 -2.72 -0.29 -3.34
CA GLY A 105 -3.55 -1.48 -3.38
C GLY A 105 -4.77 -1.37 -2.49
N THR A 106 -5.79 -2.15 -2.83
CA THR A 106 -6.97 -2.37 -2.01
C THR A 106 -6.90 -3.75 -1.37
N ILE A 107 -7.12 -3.81 -0.06
CA ILE A 107 -7.21 -5.03 0.74
C ILE A 107 -8.59 -5.66 0.50
N VAL A 108 -8.59 -6.89 0.03
CA VAL A 108 -9.78 -7.70 -0.20
C VAL A 108 -9.70 -8.93 0.69
N ALA A 109 -10.78 -9.19 1.42
CA ALA A 109 -10.82 -10.30 2.37
C ALA A 109 -10.63 -11.66 1.69
N GLY A 110 -9.75 -12.51 2.24
CA GLY A 110 -9.50 -13.87 1.75
C GLY A 110 -8.75 -13.94 0.43
N ASN A 111 -8.93 -15.05 -0.30
CA ASN A 111 -8.36 -15.29 -1.63
C ASN A 111 -9.49 -15.36 -2.70
N PRO A 112 -10.16 -14.25 -3.05
CA PRO A 112 -11.30 -14.25 -3.96
C PRO A 112 -10.95 -14.59 -5.41
N ASN A 113 -9.67 -14.56 -5.77
CA ASN A 113 -9.17 -14.89 -7.10
C ASN A 113 -8.74 -16.37 -7.24
N ASP A 114 -8.85 -17.16 -6.16
CA ASP A 114 -8.48 -18.57 -6.13
C ASP A 114 -7.06 -18.88 -6.63
N PHE A 115 -6.08 -18.02 -6.29
CA PHE A 115 -4.65 -18.28 -6.55
C PHE A 115 -4.12 -19.53 -5.85
#